data_AF-A0A812Z8U7-F1
#
_entry.id   AF-A0A812Z8U7-F1
#
_cell.length_a   1.000
_cell.length_b   1.000
_cell.length_c   1.000
_cell.angle_alpha   90.00
_cell.angle_beta   90.00
_cell.angle_gamma   90.00
#
_symmetry.space_group_name_H-M   'P 1'
#
loop_
_entity.id
_entity.type
_entity.pdbx_description
1 polymer ?
#
loop_
_entity_poly.entity_id
_entity_poly.type
_entity_poly.pdbx_seq_one_letter_code
_entity_poly.pdbx_strand_id
1 'polypeptide(L)' 'MEGNTVPVEAGSRYLSPSRAFDLWLAVLTNHQNGRDTHIRQIKVLGPRSAKRSSADAPREVCPLKLQTRELQQFASIR' A
#
# COMPACT_ATOMS: atom_id res chain seq x y z
N MET A 1 -6.09 22.11 18.22
CA MET A 1 -6.29 21.82 16.79
C MET A 1 -6.43 20.32 16.67
N GLU A 2 -7.66 19.82 16.83
CA GLU A 2 -7.97 18.40 16.68
C GLU A 2 -7.65 17.98 15.24
N GLY A 3 -6.82 16.94 15.10
CA GLY A 3 -6.64 16.28 13.82
C GLY A 3 -7.97 15.66 13.42
N ASN A 4 -8.47 16.01 12.24
CA ASN A 4 -9.70 15.45 11.67
C ASN A 4 -9.51 13.93 11.43
N THR A 5 -9.79 13.10 12.45
CA THR A 5 -9.84 11.66 12.29
C THR A 5 -11.24 11.31 11.80
N VAL A 6 -11.42 11.20 10.49
CA VAL A 6 -12.63 10.62 9.92
C VAL A 6 -12.73 9.18 10.42
N PRO A 7 -13.83 8.76 11.07
CA PRO A 7 -13.98 7.38 11.52
C PRO A 7 -14.05 6.48 10.29
N VAL A 8 -13.01 5.67 10.09
CA VAL A 8 -12.95 4.76 8.95
C VAL A 8 -13.61 3.45 9.34
N GLU A 9 -14.85 3.24 8.89
CA GLU A 9 -15.58 2.00 9.12
C GLU A 9 -14.82 0.77 8.60
N ALA A 10 -14.88 -0.33 9.36
CA ALA A 10 -14.26 -1.59 9.00
C ALA A 10 -14.89 -2.15 7.71
N GLY A 11 -14.19 -2.02 6.59
CA GLY A 11 -14.69 -2.33 5.24
C GLY A 11 -14.51 -1.17 4.24
N SER A 12 -14.13 0.01 4.73
CA SER A 12 -13.82 1.15 3.89
C SER A 12 -12.66 0.85 2.93
N ARG A 13 -12.87 1.13 1.63
CA ARG A 13 -11.85 0.99 0.57
C ARG A 13 -10.56 1.79 0.84
N TYR A 14 -10.64 2.76 1.75
CA TYR A 14 -9.50 3.55 2.23
C TYR A 14 -8.54 2.80 3.18
N LEU A 15 -8.93 1.63 3.72
CA LEU A 15 -8.06 0.79 4.57
C LEU A 15 -7.16 -0.16 3.77
N SER A 16 -7.43 -0.31 2.46
CA SER A 16 -6.70 -1.22 1.58
C SER A 16 -5.85 -0.45 0.58
N PRO A 17 -4.57 -0.84 0.38
CA PRO A 17 -3.74 -0.20 -0.64
C PRO A 17 -4.38 -0.40 -2.02
N SER A 18 -4.59 0.71 -2.73
CA SER A 18 -5.15 0.69 -4.08
C SER A 18 -4.13 0.11 -5.06
N ARG A 19 -4.57 -0.85 -5.89
CA ARG A 19 -3.76 -1.36 -7.00
C ARG A 19 -3.94 -0.44 -8.21
N ALA A 20 -2.85 0.06 -8.76
CA ALA A 20 -2.85 0.90 -9.94
C ALA A 20 -1.65 0.56 -10.82
N PHE A 21 -1.79 0.71 -12.13
CA PHE A 21 -0.67 0.65 -13.07
C PHE A 21 0.16 1.93 -13.03
N ASP A 22 -0.52 3.07 -12.87
CA ASP A 22 0.07 4.39 -12.85
C ASP A 22 -0.39 5.20 -11.64
N LEU A 23 0.49 6.07 -11.14
CA LEU A 23 0.18 7.04 -10.09
C LEU A 23 0.60 8.44 -10.56
N TRP A 24 -0.35 9.35 -10.67
CA TRP A 24 -0.09 10.73 -11.10
C TRP A 24 -0.29 11.69 -9.92
N LEU A 25 0.69 12.58 -9.72
CA LEU A 25 0.65 13.64 -8.73
C LEU A 25 0.70 14.98 -9.45
N ALA A 26 -0.35 15.78 -9.29
CA ALA A 26 -0.42 17.12 -9.86
C ALA A 26 -0.39 18.17 -8.73
N VAL A 27 0.54 19.12 -8.83
CA VAL A 27 0.60 20.28 -7.94
C VAL A 27 -0.18 21.41 -8.60
N LEU A 28 -1.39 21.67 -8.10
CA LEU A 28 -2.30 22.64 -8.72
C LEU A 28 -1.94 24.08 -8.38
N THR A 29 -1.40 24.32 -7.19
CA THR A 29 -1.02 25.64 -6.70
C THR A 29 0.22 25.55 -5.81
N ASN A 30 0.98 26.65 -5.77
CA ASN A 30 2.15 26.82 -4.91
C ASN A 30 1.94 28.01 -3.96
N HIS A 31 2.70 28.03 -2.86
CA HIS A 31 2.73 29.19 -1.96
C HIS A 31 3.18 30.45 -2.73
N GLN A 32 2.54 31.60 -2.46
CA GLN A 32 2.81 32.88 -3.13
C GLN A 32 2.70 32.84 -4.66
N ASN A 33 1.86 31.97 -5.22
CA ASN A 33 1.74 31.74 -6.66
C ASN A 33 3.09 31.43 -7.32
N GLY A 34 3.98 30.74 -6.60
CA GLY A 34 5.27 30.30 -7.13
C GLY A 34 5.07 29.50 -8.42
N ARG A 35 5.87 29.81 -9.45
CA ARG A 35 5.76 29.16 -10.76
C ARG A 35 6.20 27.69 -10.73
N ASP A 36 7.29 27.41 -10.03
CA ASP A 36 7.92 26.10 -9.99
C ASP A 36 7.77 25.45 -8.61
N THR A 37 7.59 24.14 -8.59
CA THR A 37 7.48 23.36 -7.35
C THR A 37 8.77 22.60 -7.08
N HIS A 38 9.32 22.73 -5.88
CA HIS A 38 10.45 21.93 -5.42
C HIS A 38 9.98 20.76 -4.56
N ILE A 39 9.79 19.58 -5.17
CA ILE A 39 9.56 18.34 -4.44
C ILE A 39 10.91 17.69 -4.14
N ARG A 40 11.27 17.62 -2.86
CA ARG A 40 12.57 17.06 -2.43
C ARG A 40 12.55 15.55 -2.23
N GLN A 41 11.38 14.98 -1.98
CA GLN A 41 11.23 13.54 -1.80
C GLN A 41 9.78 13.09 -2.01
N ILE A 42 9.61 11.96 -2.68
CA ILE A 42 8.37 11.19 -2.73
C ILE A 42 8.71 9.77 -2.26
N LYS A 43 7.90 9.21 -1.37
CA LYS A 43 8.00 7.81 -0.96
C LYS A 43 6.64 7.15 -1.06
N VAL A 44 6.48 6.29 -2.04
CA VAL A 44 5.27 5.46 -2.18
C VAL A 44 5.53 4.14 -1.47
N LEU A 45 4.70 3.83 -0.47
CA LEU A 45 4.79 2.58 0.28
C LEU A 45 3.69 1.63 -0.17
N GLY A 46 4.08 0.42 -0.53
CA GLY A 46 3.18 -0.69 -0.81
C GLY A 46 3.26 -1.78 0.25
N PRO A 47 2.29 -2.71 0.29
CA PRO A 47 2.38 -3.87 1.14
C PRO A 47 3.63 -4.69 0.81
N ARG A 48 4.47 -4.96 1.82
CA ARG A 48 5.77 -5.66 1.67
C ARG A 48 5.65 -7.04 1.04
N SER A 49 4.56 -7.73 1.33
CA SER A 49 4.15 -8.92 0.60
C SER A 49 2.97 -8.50 -0.24
N ALA A 50 3.18 -8.39 -1.54
CA ALA A 50 2.07 -8.49 -2.47
C ALA A 50 1.51 -9.89 -2.25
N LYS A 51 0.53 -10.03 -1.34
CA LYS A 51 -0.49 -11.06 -1.54
C LYS A 51 -0.89 -10.82 -2.97
N ARG A 52 -0.54 -11.74 -3.89
CA ARG A 52 -1.15 -11.73 -5.22
C ARG A 52 -2.62 -11.74 -4.89
N SER A 53 -3.24 -10.57 -4.99
CA SER A 53 -4.67 -10.44 -4.73
C SER A 53 -5.28 -11.50 -5.61
N SER A 54 -6.09 -12.35 -5.00
CA SER A 54 -6.74 -13.53 -5.53
C SER A 54 -7.73 -13.24 -6.67
N ALA A 55 -7.39 -12.31 -7.57
CA ALA A 55 -7.93 -12.29 -8.92
C ALA A 55 -7.46 -13.54 -9.70
N ASP A 56 -6.26 -14.07 -9.40
CA ASP A 56 -5.71 -15.31 -10.00
C ASP A 56 -5.36 -16.42 -8.99
N ALA A 57 -5.57 -16.20 -7.69
CA ALA A 57 -5.38 -17.25 -6.67
C ALA A 57 -6.75 -17.82 -6.28
N PRO A 58 -6.91 -19.15 -6.16
CA PRO A 58 -8.13 -19.75 -5.64
C PRO A 58 -8.49 -19.07 -4.31
N ARG A 59 -9.74 -18.61 -4.20
CA ARG A 59 -10.29 -18.04 -2.95
C ARG A 59 -10.03 -19.06 -1.83
N GLU A 60 -9.50 -18.57 -0.70
CA GLU A 60 -9.19 -19.33 0.52
C GLU A 60 -7.90 -20.16 0.60
N VAL A 61 -6.81 -19.75 -0.04
CA VAL A 61 -5.50 -20.10 0.55
C VAL A 61 -5.24 -19.09 1.67
N CYS A 62 -5.58 -19.47 2.91
CA CYS A 62 -4.98 -18.85 4.10
C CYS A 62 -3.49 -18.71 3.79
N PRO A 63 -2.91 -17.50 3.69
CA PRO A 63 -1.48 -17.39 3.47
C PRO A 63 -0.83 -17.92 4.74
N LEU A 64 -0.49 -19.21 4.75
CA LEU A 64 0.20 -19.91 5.82
C LEU A 64 1.49 -19.13 6.06
N LYS A 65 1.47 -18.28 7.09
CA LYS A 65 2.69 -17.65 7.57
C LYS A 65 3.47 -18.78 8.24
N LEU A 66 4.52 -19.24 7.58
CA LEU A 66 5.47 -20.19 8.17
C LEU A 66 6.22 -19.43 9.29
N GLN A 67 5.68 -19.49 10.51
CA GLN A 67 6.14 -18.69 11.64
C GLN A 67 7.37 -19.30 12.32
N THR A 68 7.44 -20.62 12.37
CA THR A 68 8.55 -21.35 13.01
C THR A 68 9.76 -21.44 12.08
N ARG A 69 10.97 -21.45 12.64
CA ARG A 69 12.22 -21.50 11.85
C ARG A 69 12.31 -22.80 11.05
N GLU A 70 11.82 -23.88 11.63
CA GLU A 70 11.80 -25.22 11.05
C GLU A 70 10.92 -25.29 9.81
N LEU A 71 9.87 -24.46 9.73
CA LEU A 71 9.02 -24.40 8.54
C LEU A 71 9.52 -23.38 7.52
N GLN A 72 10.18 -22.30 7.98
CA GLN A 72 10.75 -21.28 7.09
C GLN A 72 11.83 -21.83 6.16
N GLN A 73 12.58 -22.85 6.57
CA GLN A 73 13.59 -23.49 5.70
C GLN A 73 12.99 -24.10 4.43
N PHE A 74 11.70 -24.42 4.43
CA PHE A 74 10.97 -24.99 3.28
C PHE A 74 10.12 -23.95 2.53
N ALA A 75 10.25 -22.65 2.86
CA ALA A 75 9.38 -21.60 2.33
C ALA A 75 9.63 -21.26 0.85
N SER A 76 10.82 -21.57 0.32
CA SER A 76 11.19 -21.30 -1.07
C SER A 76 12.17 -22.34 -1.58
N ILE A 77 11.94 -22.84 -2.80
CA ILE A 77 12.97 -23.56 -3.57
C ILE A 77 13.80 -22.47 -4.26
N ARG A 78 15.10 -22.42 -3.97
CA ARG A 78 16.04 -21.46 -4.58
C ARG A 78 17.16 -22.19 -5.28
#